data_AF-F8EXQ1-F1
#
_entry.id   AF-F8EXQ1-F1
#
_cell.length_a   1.000
_cell.length_b   1.000
_cell.length_c   1.000
_cell.angle_alpha   90.00
_cell.angle_beta   90.00
_cell.angle_gamma   90.00
#
_symmetry.space_group_name_H-M   'P 1'
#
loop_
_entity.id
_entity.type
_entity.pdbx_description
1 polymer ?
#
loop_
_entity_poly.entity_id
_entity_poly.type
_entity_poly.pdbx_seq_one_letter_code
_entity_poly.pdbx_strand_id
1 'polypeptide(L)'
;MHSPMKQVFVLFLLLWLSINIYSEQEQDVMTSMESLIQASQNALDTNHPIEALKHLVGILALNDEAKAETDAKRNARRRELVWWADQKITEISARFSMEAGDEWIKEDGTQRSGNIQDLAKGIGIMPVVRLLINYDYGKAVVADAPIHFSFVNGMGDITLTSATDSHGVASTIVRSISRTDKPVLIRAMLVISNRGKTKAFPEIHRDFTYIVPARTARIFASERPADEQSAGSLTMGAAASLIDSIGRALNGTGLELLPAASTLDPIIFFAALQGNFEAIQKACTLGGISVSYLVLADIQYDAPRQMVFNGKKYNIFTSTARTLLRIIRSDGRIVIARPLISIKGQGGTESAAIQSALIEARKAIEQDITSHVEEIKLALE
;
A
#
# COMPACT_ATOMS: atom_id res chain seq x y z
N MET A 1 73.43 21.29 -50.72
CA MET A 1 71.99 20.93 -50.72
C MET A 1 71.71 20.04 -49.51
N HIS A 2 71.42 20.64 -48.36
CA HIS A 2 70.99 19.91 -47.16
C HIS A 2 69.48 19.71 -47.22
N SER A 3 69.06 18.45 -47.20
CA SER A 3 67.66 18.05 -47.36
C SER A 3 66.85 18.36 -46.09
N PRO A 4 65.78 19.18 -46.18
CA PRO A 4 64.90 19.51 -45.06
C PRO A 4 64.05 18.31 -44.58
N MET A 5 64.07 17.17 -45.29
CA MET A 5 63.30 15.98 -44.95
C MET A 5 63.78 15.25 -43.69
N LYS A 6 65.07 15.34 -43.34
CA LYS A 6 65.60 14.66 -42.14
C LYS A 6 65.18 15.34 -40.84
N GLN A 7 64.99 16.66 -40.83
CA GLN A 7 64.59 17.38 -39.62
C GLN A 7 63.10 17.17 -39.30
N VAL A 8 62.23 17.07 -40.31
CA VAL A 8 60.81 16.78 -40.12
C VAL A 8 60.59 15.37 -39.57
N PHE A 9 61.37 14.38 -40.02
CA PHE A 9 61.24 13.00 -39.55
C PHE A 9 61.68 12.83 -38.08
N VAL A 10 62.75 13.52 -37.66
CA VAL A 10 63.21 13.49 -36.26
C VAL A 10 62.22 14.23 -35.34
N LEU A 11 61.62 15.33 -35.80
CA LEU A 11 60.60 16.04 -35.03
C LEU A 11 59.33 15.20 -34.87
N PHE A 12 58.90 14.47 -35.92
CA PHE A 12 57.75 13.58 -35.86
C PHE A 12 58.00 12.36 -34.96
N LEU A 13 59.22 11.80 -34.97
CA LEU A 13 59.59 10.68 -34.10
C LEU A 13 59.65 11.12 -32.63
N LEU A 14 60.19 12.32 -32.35
CA LEU A 14 60.19 12.89 -31.00
C LEU A 14 58.78 13.27 -30.54
N LEU A 15 57.91 13.80 -31.41
CA LEU A 15 56.51 14.06 -31.07
C LEU A 15 55.75 12.76 -30.78
N TRP A 16 56.00 11.70 -31.56
CA TRP A 16 55.36 10.39 -31.38
C TRP A 16 55.86 9.65 -30.13
N LEU A 17 57.14 9.79 -29.78
CA LEU A 17 57.67 9.35 -28.48
C LEU A 17 57.15 10.21 -27.32
N SER A 18 56.96 11.52 -27.51
CA SER A 18 56.40 12.41 -26.48
C SER A 18 54.92 12.13 -26.20
N ILE A 19 54.14 11.77 -27.22
CA ILE A 19 52.71 11.44 -27.10
C ILE A 19 52.52 10.07 -26.44
N ASN A 20 53.41 9.09 -26.68
CA ASN A 20 53.36 7.78 -26.01
C ASN A 20 53.95 7.78 -24.58
N ILE A 21 54.71 8.80 -24.18
CA ILE A 21 55.20 8.96 -22.80
C ILE A 21 54.18 9.72 -21.93
N TYR A 22 53.16 10.33 -22.54
CA TYR A 22 52.08 11.04 -21.84
C TYR A 22 50.75 10.26 -21.71
N SER A 23 50.71 9.00 -22.15
CA SER A 23 49.59 8.09 -21.88
C SER A 23 49.96 7.10 -20.78
N GLU A 24 49.10 6.98 -19.77
CA GLU A 24 49.26 6.11 -18.60
C GLU A 24 50.30 6.60 -17.57
N GLN A 25 49.96 7.70 -16.90
CA GLN A 25 50.11 7.69 -15.44
C GLN A 25 49.11 6.66 -14.90
N GLU A 26 49.37 5.37 -15.14
CA GLU A 26 48.71 4.22 -14.52
C GLU A 26 49.06 4.34 -13.03
N GLN A 27 48.26 5.14 -12.31
CA GLN A 27 48.40 5.29 -10.88
C GLN A 27 48.36 3.88 -10.29
N ASP A 28 49.45 3.45 -9.64
CA ASP A 28 49.61 2.06 -9.21
C ASP A 28 48.33 1.61 -8.48
N VAL A 29 47.69 0.58 -9.03
CA VAL A 29 46.42 0.03 -8.52
C VAL A 29 46.57 -0.31 -7.04
N MET A 30 47.74 -0.80 -6.64
CA MET A 30 48.04 -1.14 -5.25
C MET A 30 48.03 0.10 -4.35
N THR A 31 48.73 1.15 -4.75
CA THR A 31 48.73 2.43 -4.01
C THR A 31 47.34 3.04 -3.94
N SER A 32 46.55 2.90 -5.01
CA SER A 32 45.16 3.37 -5.05
C SER A 32 44.27 2.57 -4.08
N MET A 33 44.41 1.24 -4.03
CA MET A 33 43.68 0.41 -3.07
C MET A 33 44.07 0.74 -1.62
N GLU A 34 45.36 0.93 -1.33
CA GLU A 34 45.85 1.29 0.00
C GLU A 34 45.35 2.69 0.44
N SER A 35 45.30 3.65 -0.48
CA SER A 35 44.68 4.96 -0.24
C SER A 35 43.20 4.85 0.11
N LEU A 36 42.44 3.99 -0.59
CA LEU A 36 41.03 3.75 -0.27
C LEU A 36 40.84 3.05 1.07
N ILE A 37 41.76 2.17 1.49
CA ILE A 37 41.75 1.59 2.83
C ILE A 37 41.87 2.68 3.87
N GLN A 38 42.86 3.57 3.73
CA GLN A 38 43.04 4.67 4.68
C GLN A 38 41.82 5.60 4.71
N ALA A 39 41.27 5.92 3.54
CA ALA A 39 40.04 6.72 3.44
C ALA A 39 38.86 6.04 4.13
N SER A 40 38.72 4.71 3.98
CA SER A 40 37.66 3.94 4.65
C SER A 40 37.80 3.94 6.17
N GLN A 41 39.03 3.85 6.70
CA GLN A 41 39.30 3.89 8.13
C GLN A 41 38.99 5.29 8.69
N ASN A 42 39.50 6.33 8.04
CA ASN A 42 39.22 7.72 8.42
C ASN A 42 37.71 8.02 8.40
N ALA A 43 36.98 7.49 7.41
CA ALA A 43 35.52 7.64 7.33
C ALA A 43 34.81 6.94 8.51
N LEU A 44 35.24 5.75 8.91
CA LEU A 44 34.70 5.08 10.10
C LEU A 44 35.01 5.85 11.38
N ASP A 45 36.24 6.33 11.55
CA ASP A 45 36.68 7.09 12.73
C ASP A 45 35.90 8.41 12.89
N THR A 46 35.45 8.99 11.78
CA THR A 46 34.63 10.21 11.75
C THR A 46 33.12 9.93 11.70
N ASN A 47 32.70 8.67 11.89
CA ASN A 47 31.29 8.25 11.89
C ASN A 47 30.55 8.44 10.55
N HIS A 48 31.22 8.23 9.43
CA HIS A 48 30.68 8.23 8.07
C HIS A 48 30.69 6.81 7.46
N PRO A 49 29.86 5.88 7.96
CA PRO A 49 29.94 4.46 7.58
C PRO A 49 29.56 4.22 6.11
N ILE A 50 28.73 5.07 5.50
CA ILE A 50 28.37 4.98 4.08
C ILE A 50 29.56 5.33 3.18
N GLU A 51 30.33 6.37 3.51
CA GLU A 51 31.55 6.71 2.79
C GLU A 51 32.61 5.62 2.94
N ALA A 52 32.74 5.05 4.14
CA ALA A 52 33.60 3.89 4.35
C ALA A 52 33.23 2.72 3.42
N LEU A 53 31.94 2.35 3.36
CA LEU A 53 31.47 1.31 2.44
C LEU A 53 31.72 1.67 0.97
N LYS A 54 31.53 2.94 0.55
CA LYS A 54 31.85 3.38 -0.81
C LYS A 54 33.32 3.15 -1.14
N HIS A 55 34.24 3.50 -0.25
CA HIS A 55 35.67 3.26 -0.47
C HIS A 55 36.00 1.77 -0.57
N LEU A 56 35.41 0.94 0.30
CA LEU A 56 35.61 -0.52 0.26
C LEU A 56 35.05 -1.14 -1.04
N VAL A 57 33.87 -0.73 -1.48
CA VAL A 57 33.33 -1.13 -2.80
C VAL A 57 34.22 -0.63 -3.93
N GLY A 58 34.84 0.54 -3.78
CA GLY A 58 35.83 1.08 -4.71
C GLY A 58 37.08 0.21 -4.85
N ILE A 59 37.54 -0.44 -3.78
CA ILE A 59 38.63 -1.44 -3.82
C ILE A 59 38.21 -2.65 -4.67
N LEU A 60 36.99 -3.15 -4.45
CA LEU A 60 36.44 -4.25 -5.24
C LEU A 60 36.24 -3.87 -6.71
N ALA A 61 35.95 -2.61 -7.01
CA ALA A 61 35.81 -2.10 -8.38
C ALA A 61 37.17 -1.99 -9.08
N LEU A 62 38.17 -1.41 -8.39
CA LEU A 62 39.55 -1.35 -8.87
C LEU A 62 40.10 -2.74 -9.19
N ASN A 63 39.77 -3.75 -8.38
CA ASN A 63 40.17 -5.11 -8.65
C ASN A 63 39.54 -5.69 -9.92
N ASP A 64 38.31 -5.32 -10.27
CA ASP A 64 37.65 -5.82 -11.49
C ASP A 64 38.16 -5.08 -12.73
N GLU A 65 38.46 -3.78 -12.60
CA GLU A 65 38.97 -2.93 -13.69
C GLU A 65 40.43 -3.23 -14.03
N ALA A 66 41.26 -3.56 -13.04
CA ALA A 66 42.69 -3.67 -13.23
C ALA A 66 43.09 -4.98 -13.92
N LYS A 67 44.04 -4.88 -14.86
CA LYS A 67 44.67 -6.00 -15.58
C LYS A 67 45.19 -7.06 -14.60
N ALA A 68 45.31 -8.30 -15.08
CA ALA A 68 45.86 -9.39 -14.28
C ALA A 68 47.31 -9.10 -13.88
N GLU A 69 47.63 -9.25 -12.60
CA GLU A 69 48.97 -8.99 -12.07
C GLU A 69 49.89 -10.18 -12.31
N THR A 70 51.03 -9.94 -12.97
CA THR A 70 52.00 -10.98 -13.33
C THR A 70 53.00 -11.25 -12.21
N ASP A 71 53.28 -10.26 -11.36
CA ASP A 71 54.15 -10.45 -10.20
C ASP A 71 53.40 -11.22 -9.09
N ALA A 72 53.92 -12.39 -8.70
CA ALA A 72 53.28 -13.26 -7.73
C ALA A 72 53.09 -12.62 -6.34
N LYS A 73 54.03 -11.76 -5.91
CA LYS A 73 53.95 -11.07 -4.60
C LYS A 73 52.91 -9.96 -4.65
N ARG A 74 52.90 -9.14 -5.72
CA ARG A 74 51.89 -8.10 -5.92
C ARG A 74 50.49 -8.69 -6.06
N ASN A 75 50.35 -9.81 -6.79
CA ASN A 75 49.08 -10.50 -6.92
C ASN A 75 48.58 -11.06 -5.57
N ALA A 76 49.47 -11.68 -4.78
CA ALA A 76 49.12 -12.12 -3.42
C ALA A 76 48.65 -10.97 -2.53
N ARG A 77 49.37 -9.83 -2.56
CA ARG A 77 49.01 -8.63 -1.81
C ARG A 77 47.68 -8.04 -2.28
N ARG A 78 47.43 -7.94 -3.59
CA ARG A 78 46.15 -7.47 -4.14
C ARG A 78 44.97 -8.31 -3.65
N ARG A 79 45.11 -9.64 -3.66
CA ARG A 79 44.09 -10.56 -3.13
C ARG A 79 43.84 -10.36 -1.65
N GLU A 80 44.89 -10.09 -0.87
CA GLU A 80 44.77 -9.77 0.55
C GLU A 80 43.96 -8.50 0.78
N LEU A 81 44.22 -7.42 0.02
CA LEU A 81 43.47 -6.16 0.12
C LEU A 81 41.98 -6.34 -0.23
N VAL A 82 41.70 -7.11 -1.29
CA VAL A 82 40.32 -7.43 -1.71
C VAL A 82 39.61 -8.26 -0.65
N TRP A 83 40.27 -9.29 -0.12
CA TRP A 83 39.72 -10.13 0.94
C TRP A 83 39.43 -9.30 2.19
N TRP A 84 40.37 -8.44 2.60
CA TRP A 84 40.17 -7.52 3.73
C TRP A 84 38.98 -6.60 3.50
N ALA A 85 38.83 -6.04 2.28
CA ALA A 85 37.72 -5.16 1.96
C ALA A 85 36.37 -5.89 2.04
N ASP A 86 36.27 -7.11 1.52
CA ASP A 86 35.03 -7.91 1.57
C ASP A 86 34.67 -8.33 3.01
N GLN A 87 35.67 -8.69 3.83
CA GLN A 87 35.49 -8.95 5.26
C GLN A 87 34.98 -7.70 5.99
N LYS A 88 35.57 -6.53 5.72
CA LYS A 88 35.14 -5.27 6.35
C LYS A 88 33.76 -4.82 5.90
N ILE A 89 33.42 -4.99 4.62
CA ILE A 89 32.06 -4.74 4.13
C ILE A 89 31.06 -5.58 4.94
N THR A 90 31.34 -6.86 5.13
CA THR A 90 30.47 -7.78 5.89
C THR A 90 30.38 -7.38 7.37
N GLU A 91 31.50 -7.01 8.00
CA GLU A 91 31.53 -6.60 9.40
C GLU A 91 30.71 -5.31 9.64
N ILE A 92 30.86 -4.32 8.76
CA ILE A 92 30.12 -3.05 8.85
C ILE A 92 28.64 -3.30 8.51
N SER A 93 28.35 -4.09 7.47
CA SER A 93 26.97 -4.37 7.02
C SER A 93 26.14 -5.02 8.12
N ALA A 94 26.73 -5.96 8.87
CA ALA A 94 26.09 -6.64 9.98
C ALA A 94 25.62 -5.70 11.12
N ARG A 95 26.15 -4.48 11.20
CA ARG A 95 25.74 -3.50 12.21
C ARG A 95 24.54 -2.66 11.78
N PHE A 96 24.22 -2.62 10.49
CA PHE A 96 23.08 -1.85 10.03
C PHE A 96 21.76 -2.58 10.30
N SER A 97 20.73 -1.78 10.51
CA SER A 97 19.35 -2.24 10.58
C SER A 97 18.44 -1.24 9.87
N MET A 98 17.44 -1.76 9.17
CA MET A 98 16.46 -0.97 8.45
C MET A 98 15.10 -1.12 9.13
N GLU A 99 14.57 -0.02 9.62
CA GLU A 99 13.26 0.06 10.26
C GLU A 99 12.27 0.74 9.31
N ALA A 100 10.98 0.42 9.45
CA ALA A 100 9.94 1.12 8.70
C ALA A 100 9.68 2.51 9.34
N GLY A 101 9.24 3.47 8.53
CA GLY A 101 8.82 4.80 9.02
C GLY A 101 7.66 4.71 10.00
N ASP A 102 7.49 5.74 10.83
CA ASP A 102 6.57 5.71 11.96
C ASP A 102 5.10 5.53 11.50
N GLU A 103 4.74 6.02 10.32
CA GLU A 103 3.40 5.84 9.71
C GLU A 103 3.07 4.38 9.34
N TRP A 104 4.11 3.54 9.23
CA TRP A 104 3.99 2.12 8.96
C TRP A 104 3.91 1.27 10.24
N ILE A 105 4.05 1.86 11.41
CA ILE A 105 4.01 1.16 12.70
C ILE A 105 2.64 1.38 13.35
N LYS A 106 2.01 0.29 13.80
CA LYS A 106 0.77 0.35 14.57
C LYS A 106 1.07 0.63 16.04
N GLU A 107 0.02 0.90 16.82
CA GLU A 107 0.12 1.08 18.28
C GLU A 107 0.70 -0.15 19.01
N ASP A 108 0.55 -1.35 18.43
CA ASP A 108 1.12 -2.59 18.97
C ASP A 108 2.60 -2.83 18.59
N GLY A 109 3.22 -1.89 17.86
CA GLY A 109 4.60 -1.98 17.39
C GLY A 109 4.80 -2.85 16.14
N THR A 110 3.75 -3.48 15.62
CA THR A 110 3.82 -4.25 14.38
C THR A 110 3.72 -3.35 13.15
N GLN A 111 4.29 -3.81 12.04
CA GLN A 111 4.17 -3.09 10.78
C GLN A 111 2.75 -3.28 10.20
N ARG A 112 2.11 -2.18 9.80
CA ARG A 112 0.82 -2.21 9.09
C ARG A 112 1.01 -2.54 7.61
N SER A 113 -0.06 -2.99 6.98
CA SER A 113 -0.13 -3.13 5.51
C SER A 113 -0.77 -1.90 4.89
N GLY A 114 -0.35 -1.54 3.68
CA GLY A 114 -1.01 -0.52 2.87
C GLY A 114 -2.21 -1.08 2.11
N ASN A 115 -3.11 -0.21 1.66
CA ASN A 115 -4.19 -0.57 0.75
C ASN A 115 -3.71 -0.33 -0.70
N ILE A 116 -3.83 -1.35 -1.55
CA ILE A 116 -3.39 -1.25 -2.94
C ILE A 116 -4.23 -0.29 -3.79
N GLN A 117 -5.53 -0.16 -3.54
CA GLN A 117 -6.40 0.77 -4.28
C GLN A 117 -6.05 2.22 -3.99
N ASP A 118 -5.72 2.49 -2.73
CA ASP A 118 -5.26 3.78 -2.23
C ASP A 118 -3.89 4.13 -2.86
N LEU A 119 -2.95 3.18 -2.83
CA LEU A 119 -1.65 3.33 -3.49
C LEU A 119 -1.79 3.59 -4.99
N ALA A 120 -2.67 2.88 -5.70
CA ALA A 120 -2.90 3.06 -7.14
C ALA A 120 -3.47 4.43 -7.51
N LYS A 121 -4.18 5.09 -6.58
CA LYS A 121 -4.70 6.46 -6.73
C LYS A 121 -3.67 7.53 -6.30
N GLY A 122 -2.49 7.11 -5.83
CA GLY A 122 -1.50 8.00 -5.23
C GLY A 122 -1.95 8.59 -3.89
N ILE A 123 -2.97 8.02 -3.27
CA ILE A 123 -3.56 8.48 -2.01
C ILE A 123 -3.40 7.35 -1.00
N GLY A 124 -2.30 7.31 -0.26
CA GLY A 124 -2.04 6.25 0.71
C GLY A 124 -0.66 6.38 1.36
N ILE A 125 -0.33 5.42 2.23
CA ILE A 125 1.00 5.35 2.83
C ILE A 125 2.03 4.92 1.78
N MET A 126 3.07 5.74 1.61
CA MET A 126 4.18 5.46 0.71
C MET A 126 5.29 4.72 1.45
N PRO A 127 6.14 3.92 0.80
CA PRO A 127 7.22 3.21 1.48
C PRO A 127 8.25 4.21 2.05
N VAL A 128 8.53 4.07 3.34
CA VAL A 128 9.48 4.92 4.07
C VAL A 128 10.28 4.05 5.03
N VAL A 129 11.60 4.21 5.02
CA VAL A 129 12.52 3.51 5.91
C VAL A 129 13.37 4.46 6.71
N ARG A 130 13.83 4.00 7.87
CA ARG A 130 14.88 4.61 8.68
C ARG A 130 16.07 3.66 8.73
N LEU A 131 17.24 4.11 8.28
CA LEU A 131 18.48 3.36 8.37
C LEU A 131 19.21 3.72 9.66
N LEU A 132 19.57 2.68 10.41
CA LEU A 132 20.26 2.79 11.68
C LEU A 132 21.52 1.93 11.65
N ILE A 133 22.53 2.35 12.40
CA ILE A 133 23.70 1.54 12.72
C ILE A 133 23.72 1.27 14.23
N ASN A 134 23.92 0.01 14.59
CA ASN A 134 24.00 -0.44 15.97
C ASN A 134 25.45 -0.37 16.44
N TYR A 135 25.69 0.44 17.46
CA TYR A 135 26.88 0.40 18.29
C TYR A 135 26.56 -0.39 19.57
N ASP A 136 27.57 -0.97 20.21
CA ASP A 136 27.39 -1.77 21.44
C ASP A 136 26.70 -1.00 22.58
N TYR A 137 26.69 0.33 22.52
CA TYR A 137 26.11 1.24 23.51
C TYR A 137 24.87 2.01 23.00
N GLY A 138 24.39 1.77 21.78
CA GLY A 138 23.20 2.44 21.25
C GLY A 138 23.06 2.43 19.73
N LYS A 139 21.93 2.95 19.24
CA LYS A 139 21.68 3.11 17.80
C LYS A 139 21.97 4.53 17.36
N ALA A 140 22.53 4.70 16.15
CA ALA A 140 22.63 5.99 15.50
C ALA A 140 21.96 5.98 14.13
N VAL A 141 21.41 7.12 13.72
CA VAL A 141 20.86 7.33 12.37
C VAL A 141 21.99 7.48 11.36
N VAL A 142 21.73 7.05 10.13
CA VAL A 142 22.73 7.04 9.06
C VAL A 142 22.24 7.92 7.91
N ALA A 143 22.90 9.05 7.69
CA ALA A 143 22.61 9.97 6.60
C ALA A 143 23.28 9.55 5.28
N ASP A 144 22.78 10.10 4.17
CA ASP A 144 23.33 9.97 2.81
C ASP A 144 23.46 8.53 2.29
N ALA A 145 22.72 7.60 2.88
CA ALA A 145 22.71 6.20 2.50
C ALA A 145 21.79 5.97 1.29
N PRO A 146 22.30 5.46 0.16
CA PRO A 146 21.48 5.17 -1.02
C PRO A 146 20.59 3.94 -0.78
N ILE A 147 19.29 4.17 -0.66
CA ILE A 147 18.26 3.15 -0.54
C ILE A 147 17.61 2.93 -1.90
N HIS A 148 17.62 1.69 -2.35
CA HIS A 148 16.95 1.25 -3.56
C HIS A 148 15.59 0.66 -3.23
N PHE A 149 14.55 1.14 -3.91
CA PHE A 149 13.18 0.65 -3.81
C PHE A 149 12.81 -0.09 -5.08
N SER A 150 12.26 -1.30 -4.93
CA SER A 150 11.89 -2.15 -6.06
C SER A 150 10.65 -2.97 -5.77
N PHE A 151 9.88 -3.30 -6.81
CA PHE A 151 8.80 -4.27 -6.69
C PHE A 151 9.38 -5.68 -6.62
N VAL A 152 9.13 -6.38 -5.50
CA VAL A 152 9.42 -7.82 -5.38
C VAL A 152 8.26 -8.64 -5.93
N ASN A 153 7.04 -8.15 -5.72
CA ASN A 153 5.82 -8.70 -6.29
C ASN A 153 4.92 -7.58 -6.78
N GLY A 154 4.34 -7.77 -7.98
CA GLY A 154 3.65 -6.73 -8.72
C GLY A 154 4.58 -5.94 -9.64
N MET A 155 4.01 -4.95 -10.33
CA MET A 155 4.72 -4.05 -11.25
C MET A 155 4.09 -2.67 -11.19
N GLY A 156 4.87 -1.64 -11.48
CA GLY A 156 4.44 -0.25 -11.41
C GLY A 156 5.58 0.72 -11.70
N ASP A 157 5.31 2.01 -11.51
CA ASP A 157 6.32 3.08 -11.57
C ASP A 157 6.60 3.62 -10.16
N ILE A 158 7.87 3.65 -9.78
CA ILE A 158 8.35 4.03 -8.45
C ILE A 158 9.67 4.80 -8.58
N THR A 159 9.91 5.75 -7.69
CA THR A 159 11.24 6.37 -7.58
C THR A 159 12.24 5.33 -7.03
N LEU A 160 13.06 4.78 -7.93
CA LEU A 160 13.91 3.63 -7.65
C LEU A 160 14.96 3.84 -6.56
N THR A 161 15.48 5.05 -6.39
CA THR A 161 16.55 5.31 -5.42
C THR A 161 16.30 6.61 -4.69
N SER A 162 16.48 6.60 -3.38
CA SER A 162 16.53 7.80 -2.53
C SER A 162 17.67 7.68 -1.54
N ALA A 163 18.35 8.79 -1.26
CA ALA A 163 19.30 8.87 -0.15
C ALA A 163 18.54 9.08 1.17
N THR A 164 19.11 8.62 2.28
CA THR A 164 18.62 8.98 3.61
C THR A 164 18.97 10.41 3.96
N ASP A 165 18.08 11.10 4.68
CA ASP A 165 18.30 12.46 5.18
C ASP A 165 19.15 12.50 6.47
N SER A 166 19.26 13.67 7.10
CA SER A 166 19.97 13.85 8.37
C SER A 166 19.38 13.06 9.54
N HIS A 167 18.16 12.56 9.42
CA HIS A 167 17.48 11.71 10.41
C HIS A 167 17.54 10.23 10.03
N GLY A 168 18.29 9.88 8.99
CA GLY A 168 18.41 8.52 8.48
C GLY A 168 17.17 8.03 7.73
N VAL A 169 16.27 8.92 7.31
CA VAL A 169 15.00 8.58 6.67
C VAL A 169 15.13 8.66 5.16
N ALA A 170 14.69 7.61 4.46
CA ALA A 170 14.53 7.59 3.01
C ALA A 170 13.12 7.14 2.65
N SER A 171 12.51 7.82 1.67
CA SER A 171 11.18 7.50 1.18
C SER A 171 11.18 7.35 -0.34
N THR A 172 10.13 6.74 -0.85
CA THR A 172 9.88 6.69 -2.28
C THR A 172 8.44 7.03 -2.59
N ILE A 173 8.18 7.43 -3.84
CA ILE A 173 6.84 7.73 -4.34
C ILE A 173 6.49 6.64 -5.35
N VAL A 174 5.39 5.94 -5.09
CA VAL A 174 4.76 5.05 -6.08
C VAL A 174 3.82 5.87 -6.92
N ARG A 175 4.12 5.98 -8.21
CA ARG A 175 3.36 6.80 -9.16
C ARG A 175 2.20 6.02 -9.79
N SER A 176 2.40 4.73 -10.03
CA SER A 176 1.38 3.84 -10.57
C SER A 176 1.64 2.39 -10.23
N ILE A 177 0.60 1.56 -10.30
CA ILE A 177 0.67 0.11 -10.17
C ILE A 177 -0.09 -0.49 -11.35
N SER A 178 0.45 -1.56 -11.95
CA SER A 178 -0.16 -2.21 -13.10
C SER A 178 -1.46 -2.95 -12.77
N ARG A 179 -1.65 -3.38 -11.51
CA ARG A 179 -2.78 -4.19 -11.06
C ARG A 179 -3.17 -3.85 -9.63
N THR A 180 -4.47 -3.79 -9.36
CA THR A 180 -5.06 -3.52 -8.03
C THR A 180 -5.76 -4.75 -7.42
N ASP A 181 -5.84 -5.84 -8.17
CA ASP A 181 -6.55 -7.07 -7.82
C ASP A 181 -5.67 -8.13 -7.12
N LYS A 182 -4.38 -7.83 -6.94
CA LYS A 182 -3.40 -8.71 -6.31
C LYS A 182 -2.54 -7.95 -5.32
N PRO A 183 -2.09 -8.57 -4.22
CA PRO A 183 -1.19 -7.90 -3.29
C PRO A 183 0.12 -7.54 -3.98
N VAL A 184 0.70 -6.42 -3.54
CA VAL A 184 1.96 -5.87 -4.05
C VAL A 184 2.97 -5.81 -2.91
N LEU A 185 4.22 -6.14 -3.21
CA LEU A 185 5.32 -6.10 -2.26
C LEU A 185 6.41 -5.20 -2.81
N ILE A 186 6.73 -4.14 -2.07
CA ILE A 186 7.81 -3.21 -2.40
C ILE A 186 8.92 -3.40 -1.37
N ARG A 187 10.15 -3.58 -1.83
CA ARG A 187 11.34 -3.74 -0.98
C ARG A 187 12.21 -2.51 -1.06
N ALA A 188 12.56 -1.96 0.10
CA ALA A 188 13.66 -1.04 0.29
C ALA A 188 14.92 -1.84 0.66
N MET A 189 16.07 -1.48 0.10
CA MET A 189 17.34 -2.17 0.34
C MET A 189 18.52 -1.20 0.25
N LEU A 190 19.54 -1.37 1.09
CA LEU A 190 20.78 -0.61 0.96
C LEU A 190 21.57 -1.07 -0.28
N VAL A 191 21.97 -0.12 -1.13
CA VAL A 191 22.74 -0.41 -2.34
C VAL A 191 23.88 0.60 -2.50
N ILE A 192 25.12 0.16 -2.27
CA ILE A 192 26.30 1.02 -2.40
C ILE A 192 26.89 0.86 -3.80
N SER A 193 27.14 1.97 -4.47
CA SER A 193 27.80 1.98 -5.78
C SER A 193 29.03 2.87 -5.76
N ASN A 194 30.13 2.40 -6.34
CA ASN A 194 31.33 3.19 -6.58
C ASN A 194 32.05 2.67 -7.83
N ARG A 195 32.56 3.58 -8.67
CA ARG A 195 33.26 3.27 -9.94
C ARG A 195 32.51 2.24 -10.81
N GLY A 196 31.20 2.39 -10.96
CA GLY A 196 30.38 1.48 -11.77
C GLY A 196 30.11 0.10 -11.16
N LYS A 197 30.79 -0.28 -10.07
CA LYS A 197 30.48 -1.48 -9.30
C LYS A 197 29.41 -1.17 -8.26
N THR A 198 28.40 -2.04 -8.20
CA THR A 198 27.30 -1.94 -7.25
C THR A 198 27.28 -3.18 -6.36
N LYS A 199 27.17 -2.96 -5.04
CA LYS A 199 26.98 -3.99 -4.03
C LYS A 199 25.63 -3.76 -3.34
N ALA A 200 24.74 -4.73 -3.49
CA ALA A 200 23.48 -4.79 -2.77
C ALA A 200 23.66 -5.53 -1.45
N PHE A 201 22.92 -5.11 -0.42
CA PHE A 201 22.93 -5.72 0.92
C PHE A 201 21.56 -6.33 1.19
N PRO A 202 21.30 -7.56 0.70
CA PRO A 202 19.99 -8.21 0.81
C PRO A 202 19.57 -8.47 2.26
N GLU A 203 20.50 -8.50 3.21
CA GLU A 203 20.23 -8.62 4.64
C GLU A 203 19.73 -7.30 5.27
N ILE A 204 20.03 -6.16 4.65
CA ILE A 204 19.61 -4.82 5.09
C ILE A 204 18.45 -4.35 4.21
N HIS A 205 17.28 -4.96 4.43
CA HIS A 205 16.08 -4.65 3.67
C HIS A 205 14.84 -4.46 4.54
N ARG A 206 13.84 -3.81 3.97
CA ARG A 206 12.50 -3.73 4.53
C ARG A 206 11.44 -3.91 3.45
N ASP A 207 10.46 -4.75 3.75
CA ASP A 207 9.36 -5.04 2.84
C ASP A 207 8.09 -4.29 3.26
N PHE A 208 7.40 -3.75 2.27
CA PHE A 208 6.14 -3.02 2.39
C PHE A 208 5.06 -3.75 1.61
N THR A 209 4.13 -4.34 2.35
CA THR A 209 3.03 -5.11 1.78
C THR A 209 1.80 -4.24 1.59
N TYR A 210 1.32 -4.18 0.36
CA TYR A 210 0.04 -3.60 -0.01
C TYR A 210 -0.93 -4.73 -0.29
N ILE A 211 -2.02 -4.78 0.46
CA ILE A 211 -3.03 -5.82 0.35
C ILE A 211 -4.25 -5.30 -0.42
N VAL A 212 -4.90 -6.23 -1.12
CA VAL A 212 -6.24 -6.00 -1.65
C VAL A 212 -7.19 -5.93 -0.46
N PRO A 213 -8.03 -4.88 -0.33
CA PRO A 213 -9.07 -4.86 0.68
C PRO A 213 -9.90 -6.13 0.61
N ALA A 214 -10.14 -6.77 1.76
CA ALA A 214 -11.01 -7.93 1.80
C ALA A 214 -12.39 -7.54 1.26
N ARG A 215 -13.01 -8.39 0.44
CA ARG A 215 -14.39 -8.13 -0.03
C ARG A 215 -15.42 -8.56 1.00
N THR A 216 -15.12 -8.37 2.28
CA THR A 216 -16.03 -8.76 3.38
C THR A 216 -17.06 -7.67 3.62
N ALA A 217 -18.31 -8.07 3.78
CA ALA A 217 -19.40 -7.16 4.07
C ALA A 217 -20.28 -7.63 5.22
N ARG A 218 -20.89 -6.68 5.93
CA ARG A 218 -21.93 -6.94 6.92
C ARG A 218 -23.22 -6.22 6.52
N ILE A 219 -24.35 -6.92 6.62
CA ILE A 219 -25.66 -6.39 6.28
C ILE A 219 -26.37 -5.95 7.56
N PHE A 220 -26.83 -4.71 7.58
CA PHE A 220 -27.76 -4.21 8.59
C PHE A 220 -29.01 -3.67 7.90
N ALA A 221 -30.17 -3.99 8.46
CA ALA A 221 -31.43 -3.62 7.86
C ALA A 221 -32.46 -3.21 8.92
N SER A 222 -33.33 -2.26 8.55
CA SER A 222 -34.42 -1.77 9.38
C SER A 222 -35.74 -1.78 8.59
N GLU A 223 -36.83 -2.13 9.27
CA GLU A 223 -38.19 -2.02 8.75
C GLU A 223 -39.04 -1.34 9.82
N ARG A 224 -39.58 -0.16 9.51
CA ARG A 224 -40.26 0.67 10.52
C ARG A 224 -41.36 1.56 9.93
N PRO A 225 -42.29 2.05 10.76
CA PRO A 225 -43.23 3.09 10.36
C PRO A 225 -42.49 4.37 9.94
N ALA A 226 -43.02 5.08 8.94
CA ALA A 226 -42.45 6.35 8.48
C ALA A 226 -42.48 7.46 9.56
N ASP A 227 -43.46 7.39 10.47
CA ASP A 227 -43.69 8.40 11.51
C ASP A 227 -42.78 8.21 12.74
N GLU A 228 -42.10 7.07 12.87
CA GLU A 228 -41.10 6.82 13.91
C GLU A 228 -39.74 7.40 13.48
N GLN A 229 -39.52 8.69 13.74
CA GLN A 229 -38.26 9.38 13.43
C GLN A 229 -37.22 9.31 14.56
N SER A 230 -37.60 8.87 15.77
CA SER A 230 -36.74 8.95 16.96
C SER A 230 -35.95 7.66 17.18
N ALA A 231 -34.63 7.73 16.97
CA ALA A 231 -33.70 6.59 17.11
C ALA A 231 -33.73 5.88 18.47
N GLY A 232 -34.19 6.54 19.54
CA GLY A 232 -34.26 5.99 20.90
C GLY A 232 -35.45 5.07 21.21
N SER A 233 -36.41 4.92 20.28
CA SER A 233 -37.61 4.06 20.47
C SER A 233 -37.65 2.87 19.50
N LEU A 234 -36.62 2.70 18.67
CA LEU A 234 -36.63 1.74 17.56
C LEU A 234 -36.20 0.36 18.06
N THR A 235 -37.13 -0.59 18.04
CA THR A 235 -36.79 -2.01 18.17
C THR A 235 -36.42 -2.54 16.79
N MET A 236 -35.16 -2.92 16.58
CA MET A 236 -34.66 -3.53 15.33
C MET A 236 -35.14 -5.00 15.17
N GLY A 237 -36.39 -5.27 15.53
CA GLY A 237 -36.95 -6.62 15.64
C GLY A 237 -37.94 -6.93 14.53
N ALA A 238 -37.48 -7.06 13.28
CA ALA A 238 -38.24 -7.73 12.19
C ALA A 238 -37.51 -7.82 10.82
N ALA A 239 -36.32 -7.25 10.65
CA ALA A 239 -35.71 -7.16 9.31
C ALA A 239 -34.96 -8.42 8.82
N ALA A 240 -35.11 -9.57 9.49
CA ALA A 240 -34.41 -10.81 9.13
C ALA A 240 -34.66 -11.20 7.66
N SER A 241 -35.93 -11.17 7.22
CA SER A 241 -36.28 -11.48 5.83
C SER A 241 -35.71 -10.49 4.81
N LEU A 242 -35.49 -9.23 5.21
CA LEU A 242 -34.83 -8.23 4.36
C LEU A 242 -33.33 -8.52 4.27
N ILE A 243 -32.68 -8.84 5.39
CA ILE A 243 -31.27 -9.27 5.42
C ILE A 243 -31.07 -10.49 4.52
N ASP A 244 -31.95 -11.49 4.61
CA ASP A 244 -31.89 -12.70 3.78
C ASP A 244 -32.10 -12.39 2.29
N SER A 245 -33.00 -11.47 1.96
CA SER A 245 -33.26 -11.07 0.57
C SER A 245 -32.07 -10.31 -0.04
N ILE A 246 -31.48 -9.39 0.73
CA ILE A 246 -30.25 -8.68 0.33
C ILE A 246 -29.08 -9.67 0.21
N GLY A 247 -28.93 -10.59 1.16
CA GLY A 247 -27.86 -11.59 1.15
C GLY A 247 -27.94 -12.48 -0.09
N ARG A 248 -29.13 -12.98 -0.42
CA ARG A 248 -29.36 -13.76 -1.66
C ARG A 248 -29.02 -12.95 -2.91
N ALA A 249 -29.45 -11.68 -2.97
CA ALA A 249 -29.18 -10.81 -4.11
C ALA A 249 -27.68 -10.48 -4.29
N LEU A 250 -26.93 -10.37 -3.19
CA LEU A 250 -25.51 -10.04 -3.21
C LEU A 250 -24.58 -11.23 -3.45
N ASN A 251 -25.04 -12.48 -3.37
CA ASN A 251 -24.22 -13.68 -3.59
C ASN A 251 -23.50 -13.69 -4.96
N GLY A 252 -23.99 -12.95 -5.96
CA GLY A 252 -23.35 -12.82 -7.28
C GLY A 252 -22.27 -11.75 -7.38
N THR A 253 -22.09 -10.89 -6.36
CA THR A 253 -21.21 -9.70 -6.41
C THR A 253 -19.76 -9.96 -6.03
N GLY A 254 -19.47 -11.15 -5.48
CA GLY A 254 -18.14 -11.48 -4.94
C GLY A 254 -17.86 -10.86 -3.56
N LEU A 255 -18.87 -10.31 -2.88
CA LEU A 255 -18.79 -9.99 -1.46
C LEU A 255 -18.90 -11.26 -0.62
N GLU A 256 -17.98 -11.40 0.33
CA GLU A 256 -18.07 -12.37 1.41
C GLU A 256 -18.94 -11.79 2.53
N LEU A 257 -20.18 -12.26 2.63
CA LEU A 257 -21.13 -11.77 3.61
C LEU A 257 -20.89 -12.46 4.95
N LEU A 258 -20.55 -11.67 5.97
CA LEU A 258 -20.43 -12.17 7.33
C LEU A 258 -21.79 -12.18 8.02
N PRO A 259 -22.07 -13.19 8.88
CA PRO A 259 -23.32 -13.24 9.62
C PRO A 259 -23.47 -11.99 10.50
N ALA A 260 -24.71 -11.49 10.60
CA ALA A 260 -25.06 -10.42 11.53
C ALA A 260 -25.01 -10.98 12.96
N ALA A 261 -23.82 -10.99 13.56
CA ALA A 261 -23.57 -11.61 14.87
C ALA A 261 -24.23 -10.84 16.04
N SER A 262 -24.66 -9.60 15.81
CA SER A 262 -25.36 -8.78 16.80
C SER A 262 -26.18 -7.68 16.13
N THR A 263 -27.32 -7.35 16.74
CA THR A 263 -28.14 -6.21 16.34
C THR A 263 -27.33 -4.93 16.53
N LEU A 264 -27.13 -4.16 15.45
CA LEU A 264 -26.51 -2.85 15.54
C LEU A 264 -27.45 -1.91 16.31
N ASP A 265 -26.87 -1.09 17.20
CA ASP A 265 -27.62 -0.06 17.89
C ASP A 265 -28.34 0.86 16.86
N PRO A 266 -29.64 1.15 17.02
CA PRO A 266 -30.40 1.95 16.05
C PRO A 266 -29.79 3.33 15.80
N ILE A 267 -29.25 4.00 16.83
CA ILE A 267 -28.62 5.32 16.69
C ILE A 267 -27.39 5.21 15.80
N ILE A 268 -26.56 4.18 16.01
CA ILE A 268 -25.39 3.91 15.17
C ILE A 268 -25.83 3.57 13.73
N PHE A 269 -26.86 2.75 13.57
CA PHE A 269 -27.38 2.38 12.25
C PHE A 269 -27.80 3.61 11.44
N PHE A 270 -28.66 4.48 12.00
CA PHE A 270 -29.13 5.66 11.27
C PHE A 270 -28.02 6.69 11.07
N ALA A 271 -27.12 6.87 12.03
CA ALA A 271 -25.96 7.74 11.85
C ALA A 271 -25.05 7.24 10.70
N ALA A 272 -24.79 5.92 10.63
CA ALA A 272 -24.02 5.32 9.55
C ALA A 272 -24.75 5.43 8.20
N LEU A 273 -26.07 5.22 8.18
CA LEU A 273 -26.91 5.37 6.99
C LEU A 273 -26.85 6.79 6.43
N GLN A 274 -26.74 7.81 7.29
CA GLN A 274 -26.56 9.20 6.91
C GLN A 274 -25.12 9.59 6.55
N GLY A 275 -24.16 8.66 6.63
CA GLY A 275 -22.76 8.90 6.25
C GLY A 275 -21.86 9.39 7.38
N ASN A 276 -22.25 9.25 8.66
CA ASN A 276 -21.38 9.57 9.78
C ASN A 276 -20.21 8.58 9.85
N PHE A 277 -18.98 9.09 9.68
CA PHE A 277 -17.77 8.27 9.62
C PHE A 277 -17.50 7.46 10.89
N GLU A 278 -17.72 8.05 12.07
CA GLU A 278 -17.50 7.36 13.34
C GLU A 278 -18.49 6.20 13.52
N ALA A 279 -19.75 6.40 13.14
CA ALA A 279 -20.77 5.36 13.17
C ALA A 279 -20.47 4.22 12.18
N ILE A 280 -19.97 4.56 10.98
CA ILE A 280 -19.52 3.58 9.97
C ILE A 280 -18.37 2.73 10.54
N GLN A 281 -17.35 3.35 11.13
CA GLN A 281 -16.23 2.62 11.75
C GLN A 281 -16.69 1.66 12.85
N LYS A 282 -17.59 2.11 13.73
CA LYS A 282 -18.18 1.28 14.79
C LYS A 282 -18.97 0.09 14.21
N ALA A 283 -19.77 0.32 13.17
CA ALA A 283 -20.54 -0.73 12.53
C ALA A 283 -19.65 -1.74 11.77
N CYS A 284 -18.55 -1.30 11.16
CA CYS A 284 -17.58 -2.17 10.49
C CYS A 284 -16.84 -3.10 11.46
N THR A 285 -16.59 -2.66 12.70
CA THR A 285 -15.75 -3.36 13.69
C THR A 285 -16.56 -4.11 14.76
N LEU A 286 -17.89 -4.20 14.59
CA LEU A 286 -18.79 -4.82 15.55
C LEU A 286 -18.41 -6.29 15.87
N GLY A 287 -18.40 -6.63 17.16
CA GLY A 287 -18.14 -7.99 17.65
C GLY A 287 -16.67 -8.45 17.51
N GLY A 288 -15.72 -7.50 17.36
CA GLY A 288 -14.30 -7.82 17.20
C GLY A 288 -13.91 -8.31 15.79
N ILE A 289 -14.87 -8.37 14.86
CA ILE A 289 -14.65 -8.76 13.47
C ILE A 289 -14.83 -7.52 12.59
N SER A 290 -13.77 -7.17 11.86
CA SER A 290 -13.75 -6.03 10.94
C SER A 290 -14.19 -6.45 9.54
N VAL A 291 -15.10 -5.68 8.94
CA VAL A 291 -15.49 -5.80 7.53
C VAL A 291 -15.06 -4.58 6.72
N SER A 292 -14.81 -4.77 5.43
CA SER A 292 -14.46 -3.68 4.52
C SER A 292 -15.67 -2.93 3.96
N TYR A 293 -16.84 -3.56 3.97
CA TYR A 293 -18.08 -2.98 3.47
C TYR A 293 -19.24 -3.13 4.46
N LEU A 294 -20.11 -2.12 4.50
CA LEU A 294 -21.41 -2.16 5.14
C LEU A 294 -22.49 -2.09 4.08
N VAL A 295 -23.51 -2.94 4.22
CA VAL A 295 -24.72 -2.87 3.44
C VAL A 295 -25.85 -2.44 4.37
N LEU A 296 -26.34 -1.22 4.19
CA LEU A 296 -27.38 -0.63 5.03
C LEU A 296 -28.68 -0.50 4.24
N ALA A 297 -29.75 -1.08 4.76
CA ALA A 297 -31.08 -1.02 4.14
C ALA A 297 -32.15 -0.52 5.11
N ASP A 298 -32.97 0.43 4.69
CA ASP A 298 -34.10 0.97 5.48
C ASP A 298 -35.38 0.87 4.66
N ILE A 299 -36.41 0.23 5.21
CA ILE A 299 -37.77 0.24 4.66
C ILE A 299 -38.66 1.02 5.63
N GLN A 300 -39.23 2.11 5.12
CA GLN A 300 -40.21 2.92 5.83
C GLN A 300 -41.59 2.66 5.26
N TYR A 301 -42.59 2.35 6.07
CA TYR A 301 -43.97 2.20 5.62
C TYR A 301 -44.91 3.25 6.19
N ASP A 302 -45.79 3.78 5.33
CA ASP A 302 -46.82 4.72 5.73
C ASP A 302 -47.96 4.00 6.48
N ALA A 303 -48.64 4.73 7.37
CA ALA A 303 -49.86 4.27 8.02
C ALA A 303 -50.90 3.80 6.97
N PRO A 304 -51.57 2.65 7.18
CA PRO A 304 -52.57 2.14 6.24
C PRO A 304 -53.72 3.10 6.01
N ARG A 305 -54.18 3.19 4.76
CA ARG A 305 -55.35 3.98 4.37
C ARG A 305 -56.44 3.06 3.87
N GLN A 306 -57.64 3.21 4.40
CA GLN A 306 -58.82 2.49 3.93
C GLN A 306 -59.34 3.10 2.61
N MET A 307 -59.65 2.26 1.64
CA MET A 307 -60.20 2.69 0.36
C MET A 307 -61.63 3.20 0.53
N VAL A 308 -61.87 4.42 0.04
CA VAL A 308 -63.20 5.04 -0.03
C VAL A 308 -63.51 5.36 -1.48
N PHE A 309 -64.58 4.78 -2.02
CA PHE A 309 -65.03 5.03 -3.39
C PHE A 309 -66.52 5.37 -3.36
N ASN A 310 -66.87 6.54 -3.92
CA ASN A 310 -68.24 7.10 -3.89
C ASN A 310 -68.84 7.18 -2.47
N GLY A 311 -68.04 7.58 -1.48
CA GLY A 311 -68.47 7.69 -0.07
C GLY A 311 -68.65 6.36 0.66
N LYS A 312 -68.49 5.21 -0.01
CA LYS A 312 -68.51 3.88 0.61
C LYS A 312 -67.11 3.45 1.00
N LYS A 313 -66.96 2.98 2.23
CA LYS A 313 -65.72 2.37 2.74
C LYS A 313 -65.67 0.90 2.34
N TYR A 314 -64.54 0.47 1.79
CA TYR A 314 -64.28 -0.93 1.44
C TYR A 314 -63.29 -1.51 2.45
N ASN A 315 -63.37 -2.82 2.72
CA ASN A 315 -62.35 -3.54 3.51
C ASN A 315 -61.10 -3.80 2.67
N ILE A 316 -60.58 -2.74 2.06
CA ILE A 316 -59.38 -2.71 1.26
C ILE A 316 -58.51 -1.62 1.87
N PHE A 317 -57.41 -2.03 2.47
CA PHE A 317 -56.42 -1.14 3.05
C PHE A 317 -55.21 -1.11 2.13
N THR A 318 -54.63 0.07 1.96
CA THR A 318 -53.40 0.26 1.20
C THR A 318 -52.34 0.89 2.10
N SER A 319 -51.10 0.40 2.03
CA SER A 319 -49.92 1.04 2.65
C SER A 319 -48.86 1.23 1.58
N THR A 320 -48.03 2.26 1.71
CA THR A 320 -46.91 2.52 0.81
C THR A 320 -45.61 2.35 1.58
N ALA A 321 -44.71 1.52 1.07
CA ALA A 321 -43.36 1.33 1.58
C ALA A 321 -42.35 2.08 0.71
N ARG A 322 -41.33 2.66 1.34
CA ARG A 322 -40.22 3.38 0.72
C ARG A 322 -38.92 2.71 1.14
N THR A 323 -38.08 2.36 0.17
CA THR A 323 -36.85 1.61 0.44
C THR A 323 -35.61 2.46 0.17
N LEU A 324 -34.59 2.35 1.01
CA LEU A 324 -33.26 2.92 0.79
C LEU A 324 -32.21 1.82 0.97
N LEU A 325 -31.26 1.72 0.04
CA LEU A 325 -30.11 0.81 0.14
C LEU A 325 -28.81 1.60 -0.10
N ARG A 326 -27.82 1.38 0.76
CA ARG A 326 -26.47 1.90 0.60
C ARG A 326 -25.43 0.80 0.83
N ILE A 327 -24.42 0.75 -0.02
CA ILE A 327 -23.18 0.00 0.22
C ILE A 327 -22.08 1.02 0.50
N ILE A 328 -21.49 0.93 1.68
CA ILE A 328 -20.53 1.90 2.20
C ILE A 328 -19.24 1.18 2.52
N ARG A 329 -18.10 1.72 2.11
CA ARG A 329 -16.78 1.17 2.46
C ARG A 329 -16.38 1.62 3.87
N SER A 330 -15.52 0.87 4.54
CA SER A 330 -14.99 1.21 5.87
C SER A 330 -14.32 2.58 5.93
N ASP A 331 -13.84 3.13 4.80
CA ASP A 331 -13.29 4.50 4.72
C ASP A 331 -14.38 5.60 4.70
N GLY A 332 -15.66 5.22 4.79
CA GLY A 332 -16.81 6.13 4.79
C GLY A 332 -17.32 6.51 3.40
N ARG A 333 -16.67 6.07 2.32
CA ARG A 333 -17.14 6.34 0.96
C ARG A 333 -18.37 5.50 0.66
N ILE A 334 -19.41 6.16 0.15
CA ILE A 334 -20.60 5.49 -0.39
C ILE A 334 -20.24 4.95 -1.76
N VAL A 335 -20.24 3.63 -1.89
CA VAL A 335 -19.88 2.91 -3.11
C VAL A 335 -21.10 2.77 -4.00
N ILE A 336 -22.25 2.44 -3.40
CA ILE A 336 -23.55 2.38 -4.07
C ILE A 336 -24.58 3.07 -3.20
N ALA A 337 -25.40 3.92 -3.80
CA ALA A 337 -26.64 4.42 -3.22
C ALA A 337 -27.75 4.18 -4.23
N ARG A 338 -28.75 3.38 -3.86
CA ARG A 338 -29.90 3.10 -4.72
C ARG A 338 -30.99 4.16 -4.50
N PRO A 339 -31.72 4.53 -5.57
CA PRO A 339 -32.82 5.49 -5.45
C PRO A 339 -33.92 4.95 -4.54
N LEU A 340 -34.69 5.86 -3.97
CA LEU A 340 -35.81 5.49 -3.12
C LEU A 340 -36.95 4.90 -3.95
N ILE A 341 -37.25 3.61 -3.74
CA ILE A 341 -38.33 2.91 -4.45
C ILE A 341 -39.59 2.98 -3.61
N SER A 342 -40.70 3.41 -4.21
CA SER A 342 -42.00 3.55 -3.54
C SER A 342 -42.96 2.47 -4.04
N ILE A 343 -43.47 1.65 -3.13
CA ILE A 343 -44.18 0.41 -3.44
C ILE A 343 -45.46 0.35 -2.64
N LYS A 344 -46.58 0.01 -3.30
CA LYS A 344 -47.89 -0.08 -2.65
C LYS A 344 -48.22 -1.53 -2.35
N GLY A 345 -48.62 -1.79 -1.12
CA GLY A 345 -49.25 -3.04 -0.69
C GLY A 345 -50.75 -2.86 -0.47
N GLN A 346 -51.50 -3.95 -0.59
CA GLN A 346 -52.94 -3.98 -0.36
C GLN A 346 -53.33 -5.19 0.48
N GLY A 347 -54.29 -5.02 1.40
CA GLY A 347 -54.81 -6.12 2.22
C GLY A 347 -56.24 -5.91 2.70
N GLY A 348 -56.86 -6.99 3.17
CA GLY A 348 -58.20 -6.96 3.77
C GLY A 348 -58.24 -6.33 5.17
N THR A 349 -57.07 -6.15 5.79
CA THR A 349 -56.85 -5.50 7.09
C THR A 349 -55.65 -4.56 7.00
N GLU A 350 -55.52 -3.66 7.97
CA GLU A 350 -54.38 -2.72 8.07
C GLU A 350 -53.04 -3.46 8.13
N SER A 351 -52.93 -4.49 8.98
CA SER A 351 -51.72 -5.31 9.12
C SER A 351 -51.39 -6.05 7.83
N ALA A 352 -52.38 -6.61 7.13
CA ALA A 352 -52.16 -7.30 5.86
C ALA A 352 -51.65 -6.33 4.77
N ALA A 353 -52.13 -5.09 4.75
CA ALA A 353 -51.65 -4.07 3.82
C ALA A 353 -50.17 -3.69 4.07
N ILE A 354 -49.75 -3.57 5.33
CA ILE A 354 -48.35 -3.33 5.71
C ILE A 354 -47.48 -4.51 5.30
N GLN A 355 -47.88 -5.73 5.66
CA GLN A 355 -47.12 -6.94 5.31
C GLN A 355 -46.98 -7.12 3.80
N SER A 356 -48.05 -6.86 3.04
CA SER A 356 -48.01 -6.86 1.57
C SER A 356 -47.02 -5.81 1.05
N ALA A 357 -47.03 -4.59 1.60
CA ALA A 357 -46.11 -3.54 1.19
C ALA A 357 -44.64 -3.90 1.50
N LEU A 358 -44.38 -4.48 2.67
CA LEU A 358 -43.04 -4.94 3.07
C LEU A 358 -42.54 -6.10 2.19
N ILE A 359 -43.38 -7.08 1.86
CA ILE A 359 -43.01 -8.20 1.00
C ILE A 359 -42.62 -7.69 -0.40
N GLU A 360 -43.44 -6.83 -1.00
CA GLU A 360 -43.13 -6.26 -2.31
C GLU A 360 -41.91 -5.33 -2.27
N ALA A 361 -41.71 -4.61 -1.15
CA ALA A 361 -40.51 -3.80 -0.93
C ALA A 361 -39.22 -4.62 -0.86
N ARG A 362 -39.21 -5.73 -0.12
CA ARG A 362 -38.06 -6.66 -0.08
C ARG A 362 -37.77 -7.23 -1.46
N LYS A 363 -38.80 -7.65 -2.19
CA LYS A 363 -38.68 -8.18 -3.55
C LYS A 363 -38.11 -7.15 -4.52
N ALA A 364 -38.55 -5.90 -4.42
CA ALA A 364 -38.03 -4.82 -5.26
C ALA A 364 -36.55 -4.53 -4.98
N ILE A 365 -36.11 -4.54 -3.71
CA ILE A 365 -34.68 -4.42 -3.37
C ILE A 365 -33.88 -5.60 -3.94
N GLU A 366 -34.37 -6.83 -3.75
CA GLU A 366 -33.73 -8.04 -4.28
C GLU A 366 -33.59 -7.97 -5.81
N GLN A 367 -34.66 -7.56 -6.51
CA GLN A 367 -34.66 -7.39 -7.96
C GLN A 367 -33.75 -6.25 -8.42
N ASP A 368 -33.73 -5.13 -7.70
CA ASP A 368 -32.91 -3.97 -8.00
C ASP A 368 -31.42 -4.31 -7.91
N ILE A 369 -30.99 -4.96 -6.81
CA ILE A 369 -29.62 -5.45 -6.65
C ILE A 369 -29.28 -6.45 -7.76
N THR A 370 -30.15 -7.43 -8.01
CA THR A 370 -29.93 -8.48 -9.02
C THR A 370 -29.77 -7.89 -10.43
N SER A 371 -30.56 -6.87 -10.77
CA SER A 371 -30.51 -6.21 -12.07
C SER A 371 -29.24 -5.36 -12.28
N HIS A 372 -28.53 -5.02 -11.20
CA HIS A 372 -27.36 -4.15 -11.21
C HIS A 372 -26.12 -4.84 -10.62
N VAL A 373 -26.06 -6.17 -10.63
CA VAL A 373 -24.93 -6.95 -10.07
C VAL A 373 -23.59 -6.54 -10.69
N GLU A 374 -23.53 -6.32 -12.00
CA GLU A 374 -22.28 -5.93 -12.66
C GLU A 374 -21.82 -4.52 -12.29
N GLU A 375 -22.76 -3.57 -12.11
CA GLU A 375 -22.47 -2.23 -11.59
C GLU A 375 -21.89 -2.32 -10.18
N ILE A 376 -22.50 -3.16 -9.32
CA ILE A 376 -22.04 -3.36 -7.94
C ILE A 376 -20.64 -4.00 -7.94
N LYS A 377 -20.38 -5.01 -8.78
CA LYS A 377 -19.03 -5.63 -8.90
C LYS A 377 -17.97 -4.60 -9.25
N LEU A 378 -18.22 -3.77 -10.26
CA LEU A 378 -17.28 -2.73 -10.70
C LEU A 378 -17.05 -1.67 -9.62
N ALA A 379 -18.08 -1.33 -8.84
CA ALA A 379 -17.94 -0.35 -7.77
C ALA A 379 -17.13 -0.87 -6.56
N LEU A 380 -17.07 -2.19 -6.39
CA LEU A 380 -16.32 -2.87 -5.32
C LEU A 380 -14.83 -3.09 -5.68
N GLU A 381 -14.47 -2.94 -6.96
CA GLU A 381 -13.08 -2.92 -7.48
C GLU A 381 -12.36 -1.61 -7.19
#